data_AF-A0A9N9D401-F1
#
_entry.id   AF-A0A9N9D401-F1
#
_cell.length_a   1.000
_cell.length_b   1.000
_cell.length_c   1.000
_cell.angle_alpha   90.00
_cell.angle_beta   90.00
_cell.angle_gamma   90.00
#
_symmetry.space_group_name_H-M   'P 1'
#
loop_
_entity.id
_entity.type
_entity.pdbx_description
1 polymer ?
#
loop_
_entity_poly.entity_id
_entity_poly.type
_entity_poly.pdbx_seq_one_letter_code
_entity_poly.pdbx_strand_id
1 'polypeptide(L)'
;IFEMFFGGRYIILLMGLFSIYTGLIYNDVFSRTMHLTKSGWEFTLDPDSGKEIGKQTGVYPIGVDPAWHGTENFLLFTNSYKMKMSIILGVIQMSFGIFLSIFNYIHFKKTLSIWAEFIPQILFMQCIFGYLCFTIIYKWSIPWYEPDANGNPRNSPPGLLNMLIYMFLQPGSVEKNAELYPGQGTVQLALLLIAAVCIPWMLFVKPFVLRREYKKIRAQGYHNPQADVTRISTDENNEHGGAIVAEEMHEEEEFDFGEVMIHQVIHTIEFCLGCISNTASYLRLWALSLAHAQLSAVLYDMTLKNTINFKGVVGFILLVITAVLWFVLTVGILLLMEGLSAFLHALRLHWVEFNNKFYEGSGRKFMPFSFKLILKGQDD
;
A
#
# COMPACT_ATOMS: atom_id res chain seq x y z
N ILE A 1 -2.00 29.12 6.73
CA ILE A 1 -0.79 28.23 6.73
C ILE A 1 -0.39 27.84 8.16
N PHE A 2 -0.05 28.79 9.04
CA PHE A 2 0.39 28.45 10.41
C PHE A 2 -0.65 27.67 11.24
N GLU A 3 -1.94 27.98 11.08
CA GLU A 3 -3.03 27.23 11.73
C GLU A 3 -3.09 25.76 11.28
N MET A 4 -2.83 25.48 10.00
CA MET A 4 -2.76 24.11 9.47
C MET A 4 -1.59 23.34 10.10
N PHE A 5 -0.42 23.97 10.22
CA PHE A 5 0.74 23.39 10.90
C PHE A 5 0.46 23.13 12.39
N PHE A 6 -0.22 24.07 13.06
CA PHE A 6 -0.55 23.93 14.47
C PHE A 6 -1.59 22.83 14.72
N GLY A 7 -2.58 22.69 13.84
CA GLY A 7 -3.55 21.59 13.86
C GLY A 7 -2.90 20.23 13.62
N GLY A 8 -1.91 20.17 12.72
CA GLY A 8 -1.17 18.96 12.35
C GLY A 8 0.04 18.62 13.22
N ARG A 9 0.30 19.32 14.33
CA ARG A 9 1.55 19.19 15.12
C ARG A 9 1.90 17.76 15.54
N TYR A 10 0.91 16.95 15.91
CA TYR A 10 1.13 15.57 16.32
C TYR A 10 1.47 14.65 15.14
N ILE A 11 0.91 14.94 13.95
CA ILE A 11 1.24 14.23 12.72
C ILE A 11 2.70 14.51 12.35
N ILE A 12 3.12 15.78 12.41
CA ILE A 12 4.50 16.18 12.13
C ILE A 12 5.48 15.53 13.13
N LEU A 13 5.13 15.50 14.41
CA LEU A 13 5.95 14.85 15.45
C LEU A 13 6.13 13.36 15.16
N LEU A 14 5.04 12.65 14.84
CA LEU A 14 5.07 11.22 14.55
C LEU A 14 5.85 10.93 13.26
N MET A 15 5.66 11.75 12.22
CA MET A 15 6.44 11.68 10.98
C MET A 15 7.94 11.87 11.24
N GLY A 16 8.30 12.84 12.10
CA GLY A 16 9.69 13.06 12.49
C GLY A 16 10.30 11.85 13.19
N LEU A 17 9.58 11.25 14.15
CA LEU A 17 10.05 10.07 14.88
C LEU A 17 10.24 8.85 13.97
N PHE A 18 9.27 8.57 13.09
CA PHE A 18 9.39 7.47 12.12
C PHE A 18 10.42 7.73 11.03
N SER A 19 10.65 9.00 10.66
CA SER A 19 11.73 9.40 9.77
C SER A 19 13.09 9.11 10.39
N ILE A 20 13.29 9.43 11.68
CA ILE A 20 14.51 9.10 12.42
C ILE A 20 14.71 7.57 12.43
N TYR A 21 13.70 6.80 12.81
CA TYR A 21 13.78 5.34 12.80
C TYR A 21 14.14 4.75 11.42
N THR A 22 13.50 5.24 10.37
CA THR A 22 13.77 4.78 8.99
C THR A 22 15.16 5.22 8.53
N GLY A 23 15.62 6.42 8.90
CA GLY A 23 16.98 6.91 8.64
C GLY A 23 18.05 6.05 9.32
N LEU A 24 17.78 5.57 10.54
CA LEU A 24 18.64 4.59 11.22
C LEU A 24 18.69 3.26 10.47
N ILE A 25 17.55 2.75 9.96
CA ILE A 25 17.50 1.51 9.16
C ILE A 25 18.23 1.67 7.84
N TYR A 26 18.06 2.79 7.14
CA TYR A 26 18.80 3.08 5.92
C TYR A 26 20.27 3.41 6.18
N ASN A 27 20.63 3.61 7.44
CA ASN A 27 21.95 4.03 7.88
C ASN A 27 22.41 5.29 7.12
N ASP A 28 21.53 6.29 7.03
CA ASP A 28 21.79 7.54 6.30
C ASP A 28 21.51 8.74 7.20
N VAL A 29 22.56 9.50 7.50
CA VAL A 29 22.52 10.77 8.22
C VAL A 29 23.17 11.83 7.34
N PHE A 30 22.37 12.73 6.78
CA PHE A 30 22.83 13.79 5.88
C PHE A 30 23.73 13.27 4.74
N SER A 31 23.34 12.16 4.10
CA SER A 31 24.07 11.47 3.02
C SER A 31 25.36 10.74 3.43
N ARG A 32 25.55 10.51 4.73
CA ARG A 32 26.69 9.77 5.29
C ARG A 32 26.22 8.61 6.16
N THR A 33 26.96 7.52 6.10
CA THR A 33 26.68 6.33 6.91
C THR A 33 27.25 6.47 8.32
N MET A 34 26.59 5.84 9.28
CA MET A 34 27.09 5.74 10.65
C MET A 34 27.77 4.39 10.85
N HIS A 35 29.00 4.40 11.34
CA HIS A 35 29.72 3.19 11.74
C HIS A 35 29.37 2.79 13.19
N LEU A 36 28.12 2.38 13.42
CA LEU A 36 27.64 2.03 14.77
C LEU A 36 28.17 0.67 15.24
N THR A 37 28.28 -0.31 14.35
CA THR A 37 28.79 -1.66 14.68
C THR A 37 29.80 -2.14 13.63
N LYS A 38 30.44 -3.29 13.89
CA LYS A 38 31.38 -3.90 12.93
C LYS A 38 30.64 -4.24 11.64
N SER A 39 31.21 -3.83 10.50
CA SER A 39 30.70 -4.19 9.18
C SER A 39 30.79 -5.71 8.97
N GLY A 40 29.82 -6.28 8.26
CA GLY A 40 29.82 -7.66 7.80
C GLY A 40 30.59 -7.86 6.49
N TRP A 41 31.31 -6.83 6.02
CA TRP A 41 32.13 -6.87 4.82
C TRP A 41 33.58 -6.57 5.15
N GLU A 42 34.48 -7.40 4.62
CA GLU A 42 35.91 -7.17 4.67
C GLU A 42 36.42 -7.00 3.24
N PHE A 43 37.05 -5.86 2.96
CA PHE A 43 37.55 -5.55 1.63
C PHE A 43 38.92 -6.20 1.45
N THR A 44 39.02 -7.09 0.46
CA THR A 44 40.28 -7.69 0.05
C THR A 44 40.67 -7.13 -1.31
N LEU A 45 41.96 -6.81 -1.46
CA LEU A 45 42.50 -6.33 -2.72
C LEU A 45 42.60 -7.52 -3.69
N ASP A 46 41.90 -7.44 -4.81
CA ASP A 46 42.03 -8.45 -5.85
C ASP A 46 43.35 -8.23 -6.61
N PRO A 47 44.30 -9.20 -6.62
CA PRO A 47 45.62 -9.01 -7.18
C PRO A 47 45.63 -8.70 -8.69
N ASP A 48 44.61 -9.16 -9.43
CA ASP A 48 44.58 -9.11 -10.89
C ASP A 48 43.87 -7.87 -11.46
N SER A 49 42.89 -7.33 -10.73
CA SER A 49 42.07 -6.20 -11.21
C SER A 49 42.40 -4.86 -10.53
N GLY A 50 43.18 -4.89 -9.43
CA GLY A 50 43.44 -3.71 -8.60
C GLY A 50 42.18 -3.13 -7.94
N LYS A 51 41.06 -3.86 -7.97
CA LYS A 51 39.79 -3.48 -7.35
C LYS A 51 39.66 -4.13 -5.98
N GLU A 52 39.12 -3.38 -5.04
CA GLU A 52 38.76 -3.90 -3.72
C GLU A 52 37.43 -4.64 -3.83
N ILE A 53 37.46 -5.97 -3.66
CA ILE A 53 36.25 -6.80 -3.64
C ILE A 53 35.90 -7.06 -2.17
N GLY A 54 34.67 -6.72 -1.78
CA GLY A 54 34.15 -7.03 -0.46
C GLY A 54 33.85 -8.53 -0.32
N LYS A 55 34.50 -9.20 0.62
CA LYS A 55 34.15 -10.55 1.05
C LYS A 55 33.19 -10.47 2.24
N GLN A 56 32.10 -11.22 2.16
CA GLN A 56 31.12 -11.28 3.24
C GLN A 56 31.69 -12.07 4.43
N THR A 57 31.82 -11.42 5.58
CA THR A 57 32.28 -12.01 6.84
C THR A 57 31.14 -12.19 7.84
N GLY A 58 30.05 -11.42 7.69
CA GLY A 58 28.87 -11.51 8.55
C GLY A 58 27.66 -10.75 8.02
N VAL A 59 26.65 -10.61 8.87
CA VAL A 59 25.42 -9.84 8.61
C VAL A 59 25.38 -8.66 9.58
N TYR A 60 25.07 -7.47 9.06
CA TYR A 60 24.96 -6.27 9.87
C TYR A 60 23.73 -6.35 10.80
N PRO A 61 23.84 -6.07 12.11
CA PRO A 61 22.75 -6.31 13.06
C PRO A 61 21.49 -5.47 12.84
N ILE A 62 21.63 -4.19 12.47
CA ILE A 62 20.51 -3.25 12.35
C ILE A 62 20.70 -2.35 11.13
N GLY A 63 19.83 -2.50 10.13
CA GLY A 63 19.81 -1.63 8.96
C GLY A 63 20.81 -2.03 7.87
N VAL A 64 21.12 -1.08 7.00
CA VAL A 64 22.04 -1.28 5.87
C VAL A 64 23.50 -1.14 6.34
N ASP A 65 24.36 -2.05 5.89
CA ASP A 65 25.77 -2.05 6.26
C ASP A 65 26.48 -0.76 5.78
N PRO A 66 27.24 -0.07 6.65
CA PRO A 66 27.99 1.13 6.29
C PRO A 66 29.00 0.93 5.14
N ALA A 67 29.52 -0.29 4.97
CA ALA A 67 30.52 -0.62 3.95
C ALA A 67 30.01 -0.42 2.51
N TRP A 68 28.70 -0.39 2.31
CA TRP A 68 28.12 -0.11 0.99
C TRP A 68 28.30 1.35 0.55
N HIS A 69 28.63 2.27 1.47
CA HIS A 69 28.83 3.69 1.16
C HIS A 69 30.06 3.89 0.28
N GLY A 70 29.90 4.62 -0.84
CA GLY A 70 31.00 4.90 -1.75
C GLY A 70 31.37 3.76 -2.72
N THR A 71 30.66 2.63 -2.68
CA THR A 71 30.84 1.54 -3.65
C THR A 71 30.19 1.87 -4.99
N GLU A 72 30.80 1.45 -6.11
CA GLU A 72 30.24 1.65 -7.46
C GLU A 72 28.86 0.98 -7.61
N ASN A 73 28.63 -0.13 -6.91
CA ASN A 73 27.41 -0.94 -7.00
C ASN A 73 26.35 -0.60 -5.95
N PHE A 74 26.55 0.45 -5.13
CA PHE A 74 25.61 0.87 -4.09
C PHE A 74 24.18 1.10 -4.63
N LEU A 75 24.08 1.78 -5.78
CA LEU A 75 22.80 2.13 -6.37
C LEU A 75 22.03 0.89 -6.83
N LEU A 76 22.74 -0.12 -7.35
CA LEU A 76 22.11 -1.37 -7.79
C LEU A 76 21.52 -2.14 -6.60
N PHE A 77 22.25 -2.23 -5.49
CA PHE A 77 21.80 -2.87 -4.27
C PHE A 77 20.60 -2.14 -3.65
N THR A 78 20.73 -0.83 -3.42
CA THR A 78 19.69 -0.02 -2.78
C THR A 78 18.41 0.07 -3.60
N ASN A 79 18.52 0.13 -4.93
CA ASN A 79 17.36 0.10 -5.82
C ASN A 79 16.59 -1.24 -5.67
N SER A 80 17.29 -2.37 -5.76
CA SER A 80 16.67 -3.70 -5.60
C SER A 80 16.01 -3.87 -4.22
N TYR A 81 16.68 -3.42 -3.16
CA TYR A 81 16.16 -3.47 -1.79
C TYR A 81 14.90 -2.59 -1.62
N LYS A 82 14.99 -1.30 -1.95
CA LYS A 82 13.89 -0.34 -1.74
C LYS A 82 12.67 -0.66 -2.60
N MET A 83 12.86 -1.11 -3.85
CA MET A 83 11.77 -1.52 -4.72
C MET A 83 11.00 -2.70 -4.12
N LYS A 84 11.70 -3.75 -3.69
CA LYS A 84 11.08 -4.94 -3.08
C LYS A 84 10.40 -4.62 -1.76
N MET A 85 11.02 -3.80 -0.92
CA MET A 85 10.42 -3.34 0.35
C MET A 85 9.12 -2.57 0.12
N SER A 86 9.07 -1.73 -0.93
CA SER A 86 7.86 -0.96 -1.27
C SER A 86 6.70 -1.88 -1.69
N ILE A 87 6.99 -2.94 -2.44
CA ILE A 87 5.98 -3.94 -2.81
C ILE A 87 5.47 -4.68 -1.55
N ILE A 88 6.36 -5.14 -0.67
CA ILE A 88 5.97 -5.84 0.57
C ILE A 88 5.09 -4.96 1.45
N LEU A 89 5.51 -3.71 1.71
CA LEU A 89 4.73 -2.76 2.52
C LEU A 89 3.36 -2.47 1.89
N GLY A 90 3.32 -2.28 0.57
CA GLY A 90 2.07 -2.02 -0.14
C GLY A 90 1.08 -3.17 -0.04
N VAL A 91 1.54 -4.40 -0.31
CA VAL A 91 0.70 -5.60 -0.23
C VAL A 91 0.18 -5.83 1.20
N ILE A 92 1.01 -5.61 2.22
CA ILE A 92 0.59 -5.72 3.63
C ILE A 92 -0.47 -4.65 3.95
N GLN A 93 -0.23 -3.38 3.61
CA GLN A 93 -1.17 -2.29 3.88
C GLN A 93 -2.52 -2.50 3.17
N MET A 94 -2.48 -2.92 1.90
CA MET A 94 -3.69 -3.20 1.13
C MET A 94 -4.44 -4.43 1.64
N SER A 95 -3.75 -5.46 2.10
CA SER A 95 -4.38 -6.63 2.74
C SER A 95 -5.05 -6.22 4.03
N PHE A 96 -4.36 -5.41 4.85
CA PHE A 96 -4.92 -4.85 6.08
C PHE A 96 -6.19 -4.03 5.81
N GLY A 97 -6.22 -3.22 4.75
CA GLY A 97 -7.42 -2.48 4.34
C GLY A 97 -8.61 -3.39 3.99
N ILE A 98 -8.37 -4.50 3.27
CA ILE A 98 -9.42 -5.49 2.99
C ILE A 98 -9.85 -6.19 4.30
N PHE A 99 -8.93 -6.50 5.22
CA PHE A 99 -9.30 -7.04 6.52
C PHE A 99 -10.20 -6.11 7.33
N LEU A 100 -10.06 -4.79 7.20
CA LEU A 100 -10.96 -3.85 7.89
C LEU A 100 -12.40 -3.91 7.37
N SER A 101 -12.62 -4.27 6.10
CA SER A 101 -13.99 -4.41 5.56
C SER A 101 -14.77 -5.54 6.24
N ILE A 102 -14.09 -6.57 6.76
CA ILE A 102 -14.77 -7.65 7.50
C ILE A 102 -15.47 -7.14 8.75
N PHE A 103 -14.86 -6.20 9.48
CA PHE A 103 -15.42 -5.64 10.70
C PHE A 103 -16.66 -4.82 10.38
N ASN A 104 -16.67 -4.11 9.25
CA ASN A 104 -17.85 -3.40 8.77
C ASN A 104 -18.99 -4.37 8.44
N TYR A 105 -18.72 -5.45 7.70
CA TYR A 105 -19.76 -6.42 7.36
C TYR A 105 -20.33 -7.15 8.59
N ILE A 106 -19.49 -7.43 9.59
CA ILE A 106 -19.94 -8.02 10.87
C ILE A 106 -20.81 -7.03 11.64
N HIS A 107 -20.39 -5.76 11.74
CA HIS A 107 -21.13 -4.72 12.44
C HIS A 107 -22.52 -4.47 11.82
N PHE A 108 -22.60 -4.39 10.49
CA PHE A 108 -23.85 -4.20 9.76
C PHE A 108 -24.65 -5.51 9.55
N LYS A 109 -24.17 -6.65 10.08
CA LYS A 109 -24.79 -7.98 9.97
C LYS A 109 -25.08 -8.43 8.52
N LYS A 110 -24.28 -7.97 7.54
CA LYS A 110 -24.40 -8.34 6.13
C LYS A 110 -23.59 -9.61 5.84
N THR A 111 -24.11 -10.76 6.24
CA THR A 111 -23.41 -12.07 6.10
C THR A 111 -23.16 -12.47 4.65
N LEU A 112 -24.01 -12.05 3.72
CA LEU A 112 -23.86 -12.32 2.29
C LEU A 112 -22.59 -11.67 1.70
N SER A 113 -22.32 -10.40 2.03
CA SER A 113 -21.14 -9.66 1.56
C SER A 113 -19.83 -10.29 2.02
N ILE A 114 -19.81 -10.93 3.19
CA ILE A 114 -18.61 -11.63 3.69
C ILE A 114 -18.22 -12.77 2.73
N TRP A 115 -19.19 -13.59 2.33
CA TRP A 115 -18.94 -14.74 1.45
C TRP A 115 -18.81 -14.37 -0.02
N ALA A 116 -19.51 -13.33 -0.47
CA ALA A 116 -19.56 -12.96 -1.88
C ALA A 116 -18.50 -11.92 -2.28
N GLU A 117 -18.03 -11.07 -1.36
CA GLU A 117 -17.09 -9.98 -1.65
C GLU A 117 -15.77 -10.20 -0.92
N PHE A 118 -15.78 -10.27 0.41
CA PHE A 118 -14.53 -10.32 1.20
C PHE A 118 -13.67 -11.55 0.89
N ILE A 119 -14.23 -12.76 0.92
CA ILE A 119 -13.46 -14.00 0.71
C ILE A 119 -12.82 -14.03 -0.69
N PRO A 120 -13.55 -13.80 -1.80
CA PRO A 120 -12.92 -13.74 -3.12
C PRO A 120 -11.86 -12.64 -3.24
N GLN A 121 -12.09 -11.46 -2.64
CA GLN A 121 -11.16 -10.33 -2.69
C GLN A 121 -9.82 -10.64 -2.00
N ILE A 122 -9.84 -11.14 -0.76
CA ILE A 122 -8.61 -11.46 -0.03
C ILE A 122 -7.86 -12.61 -0.69
N LEU A 123 -8.60 -13.60 -1.19
CA LEU A 123 -8.03 -14.78 -1.81
C LEU A 123 -7.36 -14.43 -3.14
N PHE A 124 -8.02 -13.62 -3.99
CA PHE A 124 -7.44 -13.11 -5.23
C PHE A 124 -6.17 -12.29 -4.98
N MET A 125 -6.21 -11.38 -3.99
CA MET A 125 -5.06 -10.56 -3.62
C MET A 125 -3.88 -11.44 -3.17
N GLN A 126 -4.13 -12.37 -2.25
CA GLN A 126 -3.07 -13.18 -1.65
C GLN A 126 -2.48 -14.20 -2.64
N CYS A 127 -3.27 -14.75 -3.56
CA CYS A 127 -2.77 -15.70 -4.55
C CYS A 127 -1.78 -15.07 -5.54
N ILE A 128 -2.00 -13.81 -5.95
CA ILE A 128 -1.13 -13.12 -6.91
C ILE A 128 -0.01 -12.37 -6.20
N PHE A 129 -0.36 -11.37 -5.38
CA PHE A 129 0.62 -10.46 -4.79
C PHE A 129 1.15 -10.94 -3.44
N GLY A 130 0.35 -11.71 -2.70
CA GLY A 130 0.83 -12.42 -1.52
C GLY A 130 1.91 -13.46 -1.88
N TYR A 131 1.71 -14.20 -2.98
CA TYR A 131 2.73 -15.08 -3.54
C TYR A 131 3.97 -14.31 -4.01
N LEU A 132 3.81 -13.15 -4.66
CA LEU A 132 4.95 -12.29 -5.01
C LEU A 132 5.76 -11.90 -3.76
N CYS A 133 5.10 -11.49 -2.67
CA CYS A 133 5.77 -11.16 -1.42
C CYS A 133 6.48 -12.36 -0.80
N PHE A 134 5.84 -13.54 -0.83
CA PHE A 134 6.45 -14.80 -0.39
C PHE A 134 7.71 -15.12 -1.19
N THR A 135 7.67 -15.02 -2.52
CA THR A 135 8.85 -15.31 -3.37
C THR A 135 9.99 -14.31 -3.14
N ILE A 136 9.71 -13.04 -2.83
CA ILE A 136 10.73 -12.05 -2.46
C ILE A 136 11.44 -12.49 -1.16
N ILE A 137 10.67 -12.78 -0.12
CA ILE A 137 11.22 -13.18 1.20
C ILE A 137 11.97 -14.50 1.06
N TYR A 138 11.39 -15.47 0.37
CA TYR A 138 12.01 -16.77 0.12
C TYR A 138 13.32 -16.63 -0.65
N LYS A 139 13.38 -15.76 -1.67
CA LYS A 139 14.62 -15.46 -2.40
C LYS A 139 15.68 -14.85 -1.49
N TRP A 140 15.30 -14.04 -0.50
CA TRP A 140 16.22 -13.48 0.49
C TRP A 140 16.71 -14.50 1.52
N SER A 141 15.94 -15.56 1.80
CA SER A 141 16.30 -16.59 2.78
C SER A 141 17.26 -17.67 2.25
N ILE A 142 17.50 -17.74 0.94
CA ILE A 142 18.34 -18.79 0.34
C ILE A 142 19.71 -18.22 -0.07
N PRO A 143 20.82 -18.83 0.37
CA PRO A 143 22.14 -18.54 -0.17
C PRO A 143 22.27 -19.17 -1.56
N TRP A 144 22.24 -18.32 -2.60
CA TRP A 144 22.35 -18.74 -4.01
C TRP A 144 23.80 -18.98 -4.46
N TYR A 145 24.78 -18.47 -3.70
CA TYR A 145 26.21 -18.56 -4.05
C TYR A 145 26.93 -19.71 -3.32
N GLU A 146 26.25 -20.40 -2.41
CA GLU A 146 26.75 -21.61 -1.76
C GLU A 146 26.26 -22.83 -2.53
N PRO A 147 27.12 -23.82 -2.81
CA PRO A 147 26.68 -25.08 -3.40
C PRO A 147 25.73 -25.81 -2.43
N ASP A 148 24.72 -26.49 -2.97
CA ASP A 148 23.77 -27.28 -2.17
C ASP A 148 24.50 -28.33 -1.32
N ALA A 149 23.84 -28.88 -0.30
CA ALA A 149 24.35 -29.99 0.53
C ALA A 149 24.81 -31.23 -0.30
N ASN A 150 24.45 -31.27 -1.58
CA ASN A 150 24.79 -32.32 -2.54
C ASN A 150 25.94 -31.93 -3.50
N GLY A 151 26.60 -30.79 -3.32
CA GLY A 151 27.76 -30.36 -4.12
C GLY A 151 27.44 -29.82 -5.52
N ASN A 152 26.16 -29.64 -5.86
CA ASN A 152 25.75 -29.03 -7.13
C ASN A 152 25.75 -27.50 -7.03
N PRO A 153 26.21 -26.76 -8.06
CA PRO A 153 26.00 -25.32 -8.13
C PRO A 153 24.49 -25.06 -8.09
N ARG A 154 24.02 -24.29 -7.10
CA ARG A 154 22.65 -23.76 -7.15
C ARG A 154 22.54 -22.90 -8.41
N ASN A 155 21.49 -23.15 -9.19
CA ASN A 155 21.26 -22.43 -10.43
C ASN A 155 21.12 -20.91 -10.20
N SER A 156 21.38 -20.14 -11.26
CA SER A 156 21.32 -18.68 -11.27
C SER A 156 20.05 -18.13 -10.62
N PRO A 157 20.13 -17.08 -9.77
CA PRO A 157 18.99 -16.57 -9.03
C PRO A 157 17.91 -16.02 -9.98
N PRO A 158 16.68 -16.56 -9.98
CA PRO A 158 15.68 -16.24 -10.98
C PRO A 158 15.15 -14.80 -10.87
N GLY A 159 14.82 -14.19 -12.00
CA GLY A 159 14.20 -12.87 -12.08
C GLY A 159 12.73 -12.92 -11.63
N LEU A 160 12.41 -12.27 -10.50
CA LEU A 160 11.05 -12.32 -9.93
C LEU A 160 10.00 -11.68 -10.85
N LEU A 161 10.39 -10.66 -11.61
CA LEU A 161 9.52 -9.99 -12.59
C LEU A 161 9.18 -10.95 -13.74
N ASN A 162 10.19 -11.57 -14.35
CA ASN A 162 9.98 -12.52 -15.45
C ASN A 162 9.16 -13.73 -14.99
N MET A 163 9.42 -14.23 -13.78
CA MET A 163 8.62 -15.28 -13.17
C MET A 163 7.14 -14.88 -13.03
N LEU A 164 6.83 -13.65 -12.59
CA LEU A 164 5.46 -13.17 -12.49
C LEU A 164 4.79 -13.06 -13.88
N ILE A 165 5.51 -12.58 -14.88
CA ILE A 165 4.99 -12.51 -16.27
C ILE A 165 4.72 -13.92 -16.81
N TYR A 166 5.67 -14.85 -16.67
CA TYR A 166 5.51 -16.21 -17.16
C TYR A 166 4.43 -16.99 -16.40
N MET A 167 4.16 -16.66 -15.14
CA MET A 167 3.04 -17.22 -14.40
C MET A 167 1.69 -17.00 -15.11
N PHE A 168 1.49 -15.85 -15.76
CA PHE A 168 0.26 -15.55 -16.50
C PHE A 168 0.34 -15.96 -17.98
N LEU A 169 1.52 -15.83 -18.61
CA LEU A 169 1.66 -16.05 -20.06
C LEU A 169 1.85 -17.53 -20.43
N GLN A 170 2.53 -18.32 -19.60
CA GLN A 170 2.84 -19.73 -19.82
C GLN A 170 2.69 -20.53 -18.52
N PRO A 171 1.45 -20.85 -18.12
CA PRO A 171 1.21 -21.52 -16.84
C PRO A 171 1.78 -22.94 -16.85
N GLY A 172 2.66 -23.23 -15.88
CA GLY A 172 3.19 -24.57 -15.62
C GLY A 172 4.53 -24.92 -16.27
N SER A 173 5.07 -24.08 -17.18
CA SER A 173 6.42 -24.27 -17.73
C SER A 173 7.44 -23.44 -16.95
N VAL A 174 8.00 -24.01 -15.89
CA VAL A 174 9.16 -23.43 -15.21
C VAL A 174 10.40 -24.11 -15.76
N GLU A 175 11.34 -23.34 -16.29
CA GLU A 175 12.66 -23.89 -16.65
C GLU A 175 13.31 -24.45 -15.38
N LYS A 176 13.73 -25.72 -15.41
CA LYS A 176 14.41 -26.39 -14.27
C LYS A 176 15.65 -25.62 -13.77
N ASN A 177 16.21 -24.76 -14.61
CA ASN A 177 17.34 -23.90 -14.29
C ASN A 177 16.96 -22.60 -13.54
N ALA A 178 15.68 -22.29 -13.40
CA ALA A 178 15.17 -21.08 -12.73
C ALA A 178 14.14 -21.41 -11.64
N GLU A 179 13.99 -22.69 -11.26
CA GLU A 179 13.11 -23.11 -10.18
C GLU A 179 13.58 -22.53 -8.84
N LEU A 180 12.69 -21.79 -8.19
CA LEU A 180 12.89 -21.19 -6.88
C LEU A 180 12.79 -22.26 -5.78
N TYR A 181 11.81 -23.17 -5.90
CA TYR A 181 11.59 -24.27 -4.97
C TYR A 181 11.02 -25.49 -5.71
N PRO A 182 11.23 -26.72 -5.20
CA PRO A 182 10.72 -27.92 -5.84
C PRO A 182 9.20 -27.89 -5.94
N GLY A 183 8.66 -28.13 -7.14
CA GLY A 183 7.21 -28.13 -7.39
C GLY A 183 6.60 -26.76 -7.69
N GLN A 184 7.40 -25.72 -7.92
CA GLN A 184 6.94 -24.36 -8.22
C GLN A 184 5.86 -24.29 -9.32
N GLY A 185 6.03 -25.04 -10.41
CA GLY A 185 5.06 -25.02 -11.52
C GLY A 185 3.66 -25.47 -11.10
N THR A 186 3.56 -26.48 -10.22
CA THR A 186 2.26 -26.99 -9.73
C THR A 186 1.57 -25.98 -8.82
N VAL A 187 2.33 -25.32 -7.93
CA VAL A 187 1.81 -24.31 -7.01
C VAL A 187 1.37 -23.06 -7.77
N GLN A 188 2.16 -22.60 -8.75
CA GLN A 188 1.79 -21.46 -9.59
C GLN A 188 0.51 -21.72 -10.38
N LEU A 189 0.37 -22.91 -10.97
CA LEU A 189 -0.85 -23.30 -11.66
C LEU A 189 -2.05 -23.33 -10.71
N ALA A 190 -1.90 -23.92 -9.52
CA ALA A 190 -2.97 -23.96 -8.52
C ALA A 190 -3.40 -22.56 -8.08
N LEU A 191 -2.45 -21.67 -7.78
CA LEU A 191 -2.72 -20.28 -7.39
C LEU A 191 -3.42 -19.50 -8.52
N LEU A 192 -3.00 -19.68 -9.77
CA LEU A 192 -3.63 -19.03 -10.92
C LEU A 192 -5.06 -19.52 -11.13
N LEU A 193 -5.30 -20.83 -11.03
CA LEU A 193 -6.65 -21.40 -11.17
C LEU A 193 -7.58 -20.90 -10.06
N ILE A 194 -7.07 -20.86 -8.83
CA ILE A 194 -7.80 -20.33 -7.70
C ILE A 194 -8.16 -18.85 -7.93
N ALA A 195 -7.19 -18.02 -8.35
CA ALA A 195 -7.44 -16.60 -8.66
C ALA A 195 -8.43 -16.43 -9.83
N ALA A 196 -8.38 -17.29 -10.84
CA ALA A 196 -9.31 -17.27 -11.97
C ALA A 196 -10.75 -17.62 -11.55
N VAL A 197 -10.92 -18.57 -10.62
CA VAL A 197 -12.24 -18.94 -10.07
C VAL A 197 -12.83 -17.84 -9.18
N CYS A 198 -11.99 -17.05 -8.50
CA CYS A 198 -12.45 -15.91 -7.69
C CYS A 198 -13.16 -14.83 -8.51
N ILE A 199 -12.82 -14.64 -9.79
CA ILE A 199 -13.42 -13.60 -10.64
C ILE A 199 -14.91 -13.91 -10.92
N PRO A 200 -15.30 -15.09 -11.46
CA PRO A 200 -16.70 -15.47 -11.58
C PRO A 200 -17.44 -15.55 -10.24
N TRP A 201 -16.75 -15.98 -9.17
CA TRP A 201 -17.34 -16.03 -7.84
C TRP A 201 -17.83 -14.64 -7.42
N MET A 202 -16.95 -13.63 -7.44
CA MET A 202 -17.30 -12.26 -7.06
C MET A 202 -18.39 -11.66 -7.95
N LEU A 203 -18.36 -11.95 -9.25
CA LEU A 203 -19.32 -11.40 -10.21
C LEU A 203 -20.72 -11.98 -10.04
N PHE A 204 -20.85 -13.31 -9.88
CA PHE A 204 -22.14 -13.97 -9.92
C PHE A 204 -22.77 -14.23 -8.54
N VAL A 205 -21.98 -14.48 -7.49
CA VAL A 205 -22.56 -14.98 -6.23
C VAL A 205 -23.51 -13.99 -5.58
N LYS A 206 -23.16 -12.70 -5.52
CA LYS A 206 -24.04 -11.68 -4.95
C LYS A 206 -25.35 -11.53 -5.74
N PRO A 207 -25.36 -11.19 -7.04
CA PRO A 207 -26.62 -10.96 -7.77
C PRO A 207 -27.50 -12.22 -7.85
N PHE A 208 -26.93 -13.41 -7.98
CA PHE A 208 -27.72 -14.64 -8.02
C PHE A 208 -28.34 -15.03 -6.68
N VAL A 209 -27.64 -14.77 -5.56
CA VAL A 209 -28.23 -15.01 -4.23
C VAL A 209 -29.34 -14.02 -3.95
N LEU A 210 -29.16 -12.72 -4.24
CA LEU A 210 -30.24 -11.73 -4.11
C LEU A 210 -31.46 -12.10 -4.97
N ARG A 211 -31.24 -12.51 -6.22
CA ARG A 211 -32.33 -12.98 -7.10
C ARG A 211 -33.07 -14.18 -6.51
N ARG A 212 -32.35 -15.12 -5.89
CA ARG A 212 -32.95 -16.31 -5.28
C ARG A 212 -33.77 -15.94 -4.04
N GLU A 213 -33.28 -15.03 -3.21
CA GLU A 213 -34.01 -14.52 -2.04
C GLU A 213 -35.27 -13.76 -2.46
N TYR A 214 -35.17 -12.87 -3.45
CA TYR A 214 -36.33 -12.14 -3.99
C TYR A 214 -37.40 -13.09 -4.57
N LYS A 215 -36.98 -14.10 -5.35
CA LYS A 215 -37.92 -15.11 -5.89
C LYS A 215 -38.57 -15.94 -4.77
N LYS A 216 -37.85 -16.19 -3.67
CA LYS A 216 -38.38 -16.91 -2.50
C LYS A 216 -39.40 -16.07 -1.74
N ILE A 217 -39.13 -14.78 -1.53
CA ILE A 217 -40.09 -13.82 -0.92
C ILE A 217 -41.36 -13.72 -1.76
N ARG A 218 -41.20 -13.59 -3.09
CA ARG A 218 -42.32 -13.57 -4.03
C ARG A 218 -43.10 -14.89 -4.07
N ALA A 219 -42.42 -16.04 -3.95
CA ALA A 219 -43.06 -17.35 -3.89
C ALA A 219 -43.75 -17.64 -2.54
N GLN A 220 -43.36 -16.97 -1.45
CA GLN A 220 -44.00 -17.05 -0.14
C GLN A 220 -45.29 -16.22 -0.05
N GLY A 221 -45.72 -15.58 -1.16
CA GLY A 221 -47.04 -14.98 -1.24
C GLY A 221 -47.17 -13.60 -0.60
N TYR A 222 -46.06 -12.88 -0.37
CA TYR A 222 -46.11 -11.43 -0.13
C TYR A 222 -46.49 -10.71 -1.44
N HIS A 223 -47.73 -10.90 -1.89
CA HIS A 223 -48.49 -9.83 -2.53
C HIS A 223 -49.01 -8.98 -1.37
N ASN A 224 -48.65 -7.70 -1.29
CA ASN A 224 -49.49 -6.77 -0.55
C ASN A 224 -50.82 -6.68 -1.29
N PRO A 225 -51.97 -7.09 -0.74
CA PRO A 225 -53.26 -6.83 -1.34
C PRO A 225 -53.66 -5.41 -0.98
N GLN A 226 -52.95 -4.41 -1.52
CA GLN A 226 -53.32 -3.02 -1.32
C GLN A 226 -53.02 -2.16 -2.52
N ALA A 227 -53.41 -2.67 -3.69
CA ALA A 227 -53.70 -1.84 -4.85
C ALA A 227 -55.22 -1.66 -5.08
N ASP A 228 -56.09 -2.27 -4.25
CA ASP A 228 -57.52 -2.33 -4.59
C ASP A 228 -58.47 -2.41 -3.39
N VAL A 229 -58.28 -1.55 -2.38
CA VAL A 229 -59.28 -1.38 -1.33
C VAL A 229 -59.58 0.11 -1.12
N THR A 230 -60.41 0.63 -2.03
CA THR A 230 -61.27 1.80 -1.78
C THR A 230 -62.23 1.46 -0.63
N ARG A 231 -61.73 1.52 0.60
CA ARG A 231 -62.56 1.33 1.80
C ARG A 231 -63.23 2.65 2.15
N ILE A 232 -64.37 2.87 1.51
CA ILE A 232 -65.42 3.72 2.05
C ILE A 232 -65.89 3.08 3.36
N SER A 233 -65.72 3.77 4.48
CA SER A 233 -66.49 3.54 5.69
C SER A 233 -66.73 4.86 6.41
N THR A 234 -67.98 5.31 6.30
CA THR A 234 -68.64 6.37 7.07
C THR A 234 -68.93 5.88 8.49
N ASP A 235 -68.66 6.72 9.49
CA ASP A 235 -69.44 7.02 10.72
C ASP A 235 -68.49 7.65 11.77
N GLU A 236 -68.57 8.96 11.99
CA GLU A 236 -69.41 9.68 12.97
C GLU A 236 -68.80 9.73 14.39
N ASN A 237 -68.46 10.97 14.80
CA ASN A 237 -68.09 11.44 16.14
C ASN A 237 -66.70 11.09 16.71
N ASN A 238 -65.74 12.00 16.49
CA ASN A 238 -64.97 12.57 17.61
C ASN A 238 -64.28 13.88 17.19
N GLU A 239 -64.68 14.98 17.84
CA GLU A 239 -63.88 16.19 17.93
C GLU A 239 -62.58 15.84 18.65
N HIS A 240 -61.42 16.11 18.04
CA HIS A 240 -60.15 16.59 18.61
C HIS A 240 -59.01 16.25 17.66
N GLY A 241 -58.13 17.23 17.46
CA GLY A 241 -57.16 17.27 16.36
C GLY A 241 -56.16 16.13 16.31
N GLY A 242 -55.84 15.73 15.09
CA GLY A 242 -54.69 14.91 14.73
C GLY A 242 -54.36 15.18 13.28
N ALA A 243 -53.41 16.07 13.03
CA ALA A 243 -52.84 16.24 11.69
C ALA A 243 -52.20 14.92 11.29
N ILE A 244 -52.80 14.23 10.32
CA ILE A 244 -52.23 13.06 9.68
C ILE A 244 -51.11 13.59 8.79
N VAL A 245 -49.89 13.61 9.33
CA VAL A 245 -48.69 13.75 8.50
C VAL A 245 -48.54 12.42 7.80
N ALA A 246 -48.94 12.38 6.53
CA ALA A 246 -48.55 11.32 5.62
C ALA A 246 -47.02 11.38 5.50
N GLU A 247 -46.33 10.53 6.27
CA GLU A 247 -44.94 10.23 6.01
C GLU A 247 -44.93 9.41 4.71
N GLU A 248 -44.44 10.02 3.63
CA GLU A 248 -44.24 9.37 2.34
C GLU A 248 -43.38 8.12 2.58
N MET A 249 -44.05 6.97 2.65
CA MET A 249 -43.39 5.67 2.63
C MET A 249 -42.63 5.58 1.31
N HIS A 250 -41.30 5.46 1.44
CA HIS A 250 -40.37 5.18 0.35
C HIS A 250 -41.01 4.29 -0.72
N GLU A 251 -41.05 4.79 -1.96
CA GLU A 251 -41.25 3.98 -3.15
C GLU A 251 -40.32 2.75 -3.05
N GLU A 252 -40.91 1.57 -2.88
CA GLU A 252 -40.16 0.31 -2.86
C GLU A 252 -39.59 0.08 -4.26
N GLU A 253 -38.31 0.43 -4.45
CA GLU A 253 -37.54 0.18 -5.68
C GLU A 253 -37.79 -1.27 -6.14
N GLU A 254 -38.38 -1.43 -7.33
CA GLU A 254 -38.43 -2.73 -8.00
C GLU A 254 -37.01 -3.28 -8.05
N PHE A 255 -36.79 -4.49 -7.52
CA PHE A 255 -35.49 -5.15 -7.60
C PHE A 255 -35.11 -5.36 -9.06
N ASP A 256 -34.38 -4.39 -9.64
CA ASP A 256 -33.82 -4.52 -10.97
C ASP A 256 -32.56 -5.36 -10.89
N PHE A 257 -32.72 -6.64 -11.24
CA PHE A 257 -31.61 -7.56 -11.38
C PHE A 257 -30.56 -7.04 -12.37
N GLY A 258 -30.97 -6.27 -13.39
CA GLY A 258 -30.08 -5.63 -14.36
C GLY A 258 -29.14 -4.65 -13.67
N GLU A 259 -29.67 -3.70 -12.91
CA GLU A 259 -28.88 -2.71 -12.16
C GLU A 259 -27.90 -3.36 -11.17
N VAL A 260 -28.37 -4.32 -10.37
CA VAL A 260 -27.52 -5.04 -9.39
C VAL A 260 -26.38 -5.80 -10.09
N MET A 261 -26.65 -6.40 -11.25
CA MET A 261 -25.64 -7.08 -12.05
C MET A 261 -24.61 -6.08 -12.62
N ILE A 262 -25.06 -4.96 -13.18
CA ILE A 262 -24.17 -3.92 -13.74
C ILE A 262 -23.26 -3.36 -12.66
N HIS A 263 -23.81 -3.00 -11.49
CA HIS A 263 -23.02 -2.51 -10.36
C HIS A 263 -21.97 -3.54 -9.90
N GLN A 264 -22.35 -4.82 -9.81
CA GLN A 264 -21.43 -5.88 -9.41
C GLN A 264 -20.31 -6.13 -10.44
N VAL A 265 -20.63 -6.04 -11.74
CA VAL A 265 -19.63 -6.14 -12.82
C VAL A 265 -18.61 -5.01 -12.71
N ILE A 266 -19.07 -3.77 -12.52
CA ILE A 266 -18.19 -2.61 -12.34
C ILE A 266 -17.29 -2.81 -11.13
N HIS A 267 -17.87 -3.16 -9.98
CA HIS A 267 -17.12 -3.41 -8.75
C HIS A 267 -16.06 -4.52 -8.92
N THR A 268 -16.39 -5.61 -9.62
CA THR A 268 -15.45 -6.71 -9.88
C THR A 268 -14.29 -6.26 -10.77
N ILE A 269 -14.56 -5.52 -11.86
CA ILE A 269 -13.53 -5.02 -12.77
C ILE A 269 -12.65 -3.98 -12.07
N GLU A 270 -13.26 -3.03 -11.36
CA GLU A 270 -12.55 -2.01 -10.60
C GLU A 270 -11.65 -2.65 -9.54
N PHE A 271 -12.14 -3.66 -8.80
CA PHE A 271 -11.33 -4.36 -7.82
C PHE A 271 -10.15 -5.11 -8.45
N CYS A 272 -10.38 -5.90 -9.51
CA CYS A 272 -9.32 -6.69 -10.14
C CYS A 272 -8.23 -5.82 -10.78
N LEU A 273 -8.61 -4.82 -11.58
CA LEU A 273 -7.66 -3.88 -12.19
C LEU A 273 -7.05 -2.95 -11.16
N GLY A 274 -7.83 -2.52 -10.18
CA GLY A 274 -7.40 -1.70 -9.05
C GLY A 274 -6.33 -2.40 -8.21
N CYS A 275 -6.44 -3.70 -7.95
CA CYS A 275 -5.40 -4.43 -7.21
C CYS A 275 -4.03 -4.38 -7.89
N ILE A 276 -4.00 -4.53 -9.22
CA ILE A 276 -2.76 -4.45 -10.01
C ILE A 276 -2.21 -3.01 -10.00
N SER A 277 -3.07 -2.04 -10.31
CA SER A 277 -2.71 -0.62 -10.37
C SER A 277 -2.21 -0.11 -9.02
N ASN A 278 -2.92 -0.43 -7.94
CA ASN A 278 -2.60 0.00 -6.58
C ASN A 278 -1.27 -0.60 -6.13
N THR A 279 -1.01 -1.89 -6.40
CA THR A 279 0.29 -2.51 -6.07
C THR A 279 1.45 -1.81 -6.80
N ALA A 280 1.26 -1.47 -8.08
CA ALA A 280 2.27 -0.72 -8.83
C ALA A 280 2.46 0.72 -8.30
N SER A 281 1.39 1.38 -7.85
CA SER A 281 1.43 2.73 -7.25
C SER A 281 2.35 2.81 -6.03
N TYR A 282 2.49 1.71 -5.26
CA TYR A 282 3.40 1.64 -4.11
C TYR A 282 4.89 1.76 -4.47
N LEU A 283 5.28 1.52 -5.74
CA LEU A 283 6.65 1.80 -6.21
C LEU A 283 7.07 3.26 -6.02
N ARG A 284 6.11 4.16 -5.82
CA ARG A 284 6.36 5.56 -5.45
C ARG A 284 7.17 5.71 -4.16
N LEU A 285 6.95 4.85 -3.16
CA LEU A 285 7.72 4.88 -1.91
C LEU A 285 9.22 4.71 -2.20
N TRP A 286 9.56 3.77 -3.08
CA TRP A 286 10.91 3.57 -3.56
C TRP A 286 11.42 4.78 -4.34
N ALA A 287 10.68 5.24 -5.36
CA ALA A 287 11.12 6.33 -6.24
C ALA A 287 11.44 7.61 -5.46
N LEU A 288 10.56 7.98 -4.52
CA LEU A 288 10.76 9.19 -3.71
C LEU A 288 11.89 9.02 -2.68
N SER A 289 12.01 7.84 -2.06
CA SER A 289 13.13 7.57 -1.14
C SER A 289 14.48 7.53 -1.86
N LEU A 290 14.53 7.11 -3.12
CA LEU A 290 15.74 7.15 -3.93
C LEU A 290 16.08 8.58 -4.34
N ALA A 291 15.10 9.35 -4.82
CA ALA A 291 15.29 10.75 -5.18
C ALA A 291 15.83 11.58 -4.00
N HIS A 292 15.23 11.42 -2.82
CA HIS A 292 15.66 12.12 -1.60
C HIS A 292 17.12 11.79 -1.22
N ALA A 293 17.48 10.50 -1.24
CA ALA A 293 18.84 10.07 -0.91
C ALA A 293 19.88 10.59 -1.93
N GLN A 294 19.54 10.59 -3.22
CA GLN A 294 20.42 11.11 -4.27
C GLN A 294 20.55 12.64 -4.21
N LEU A 295 19.44 13.36 -3.99
CA LEU A 295 19.47 14.83 -3.88
C LEU A 295 20.28 15.26 -2.64
N SER A 296 20.13 14.55 -1.52
CA SER A 296 20.94 14.80 -0.32
C SER A 296 22.43 14.57 -0.56
N ALA A 297 22.80 13.48 -1.24
CA ALA A 297 24.19 13.17 -1.58
C ALA A 297 24.81 14.21 -2.52
N VAL A 298 24.10 14.61 -3.58
CA VAL A 298 24.58 15.65 -4.52
C VAL A 298 24.72 17.00 -3.84
N LEU A 299 23.76 17.36 -2.98
CA LEU A 299 23.80 18.62 -2.23
C LEU A 299 25.01 18.66 -1.29
N TYR A 300 25.32 17.56 -0.60
CA TYR A 300 26.51 17.46 0.24
C TYR A 300 27.81 17.55 -0.58
N ASP A 301 27.89 16.80 -1.68
CA ASP A 301 29.09 16.72 -2.50
C ASP A 301 29.40 18.04 -3.24
N MET A 302 28.38 18.79 -3.67
CA MET A 302 28.58 20.07 -4.34
C MET A 302 28.92 21.23 -3.39
N THR A 303 28.50 21.16 -2.13
CA THR A 303 28.69 22.26 -1.16
C THR A 303 29.82 21.96 -0.16
N LEU A 304 29.57 21.08 0.82
CA LEU A 304 30.49 20.83 1.93
C LEU A 304 31.78 20.15 1.47
N LYS A 305 31.70 19.12 0.62
CA LYS A 305 32.88 18.35 0.21
C LYS A 305 33.95 19.19 -0.51
N ASN A 306 33.53 20.13 -1.35
CA ASN A 306 34.45 21.03 -2.06
C ASN A 306 35.21 21.98 -1.13
N THR A 307 34.66 22.28 0.05
CA THR A 307 35.23 23.27 0.97
C THR A 307 36.18 22.66 2.00
N ILE A 308 36.07 21.36 2.27
CA ILE A 308 36.83 20.65 3.32
C ILE A 308 38.35 20.59 3.01
N ASN A 309 38.76 20.68 1.74
CA ASN A 309 40.17 20.53 1.35
C ASN A 309 41.02 21.80 1.54
N PHE A 310 40.42 22.98 1.73
CA PHE A 310 41.18 24.22 1.90
C PHE A 310 41.66 24.39 3.35
N LYS A 311 42.98 24.31 3.56
CA LYS A 311 43.61 24.54 4.89
C LYS A 311 43.91 26.02 5.12
N GLY A 312 43.61 26.54 6.31
CA GLY A 312 43.94 27.90 6.76
C GLY A 312 42.75 28.72 7.26
N VAL A 313 42.99 29.96 7.69
CA VAL A 313 41.95 30.88 8.21
C VAL A 313 40.91 31.22 7.12
N VAL A 314 41.36 31.37 5.86
CA VAL A 314 40.47 31.57 4.70
C VAL A 314 39.59 30.34 4.46
N GLY A 315 40.14 29.13 4.66
CA GLY A 315 39.39 27.88 4.57
C GLY A 315 38.30 27.76 5.65
N PHE A 316 38.59 28.21 6.88
CA PHE A 316 37.59 28.25 7.96
C PHE A 316 36.43 29.20 7.64
N ILE A 317 36.71 30.42 7.16
CA ILE A 317 35.67 31.39 6.78
C ILE A 317 34.81 30.84 5.64
N LEU A 318 35.44 30.26 4.61
CA LEU A 318 34.74 29.64 3.49
C LEU A 318 33.87 28.47 3.95
N LEU A 319 34.36 27.63 4.85
CA LEU A 319 33.60 26.50 5.42
C LEU A 319 32.35 26.98 6.15
N VAL A 320 32.45 28.04 6.97
CA VAL A 320 31.29 28.59 7.68
C VAL A 320 30.24 29.11 6.70
N ILE A 321 30.65 29.86 5.68
CA ILE A 321 29.71 30.38 4.66
C ILE A 321 29.03 29.23 3.91
N THR A 322 29.80 28.25 3.44
CA THR A 322 29.27 27.10 2.70
C THR A 322 28.42 26.20 3.59
N ALA A 323 28.72 26.08 4.89
CA ALA A 323 27.90 25.32 5.84
C ALA A 323 26.54 25.99 6.10
N VAL A 324 26.51 27.32 6.24
CA VAL A 324 25.26 28.07 6.35
C VAL A 324 24.44 27.90 5.07
N LEU A 325 25.07 28.01 3.90
CA LEU A 325 24.40 27.78 2.61
C LEU A 325 23.84 26.36 2.50
N TRP A 326 24.64 25.35 2.83
CA TRP A 326 24.23 23.94 2.86
C TRP A 326 23.02 23.73 3.78
N PHE A 327 23.03 24.33 4.96
CA PHE A 327 21.94 24.21 5.92
C PHE A 327 20.65 24.86 5.40
N VAL A 328 20.73 26.08 4.85
CA VAL A 328 19.57 26.79 4.28
C VAL A 328 18.97 26.01 3.11
N LEU A 329 19.81 25.48 2.21
CA LEU A 329 19.34 24.65 1.09
C LEU A 329 18.72 23.33 1.57
N THR A 330 19.29 22.71 2.60
CA THR A 330 18.75 21.48 3.20
C THR A 330 17.38 21.74 3.83
N VAL A 331 17.23 22.83 4.58
CA VAL A 331 15.94 23.18 5.20
C VAL A 331 14.89 23.55 4.14
N GLY A 332 15.27 24.37 3.16
CA GLY A 332 14.34 24.82 2.11
C GLY A 332 13.91 23.72 1.15
N ILE A 333 14.88 22.98 0.58
CA ILE A 333 14.62 22.01 -0.49
C ILE A 333 14.26 20.65 0.10
N LEU A 334 15.14 20.06 0.91
CA LEU A 334 14.99 18.68 1.39
C LEU A 334 13.90 18.54 2.47
N LEU A 335 13.86 19.45 3.46
CA LEU A 335 12.89 19.35 4.55
C LEU A 335 11.50 19.90 4.18
N LEU A 336 11.42 21.10 3.60
CA LEU A 336 10.13 21.72 3.30
C LEU A 336 9.52 21.21 1.98
N MET A 337 10.19 21.40 0.85
CA MET A 337 9.60 21.05 -0.46
C MET A 337 9.47 19.54 -0.67
N GLU A 338 10.55 18.78 -0.50
CA GLU A 338 10.48 17.33 -0.65
C GLU A 338 9.67 16.66 0.46
N GLY A 339 9.77 17.15 1.70
CA GLY A 339 8.95 16.66 2.81
C GLY A 339 7.45 16.83 2.56
N LEU A 340 7.03 17.97 1.98
CA LEU A 340 5.64 18.19 1.58
C LEU A 340 5.21 17.26 0.44
N SER A 341 6.07 17.04 -0.56
CA SER A 341 5.83 16.10 -1.65
C SER A 341 5.63 14.67 -1.12
N ALA A 342 6.49 14.23 -0.21
CA ALA A 342 6.39 12.93 0.47
C ALA A 342 5.10 12.80 1.26
N PHE A 343 4.71 13.84 1.99
CA PHE A 343 3.45 13.87 2.72
C PHE A 343 2.24 13.70 1.79
N LEU A 344 2.16 14.45 0.69
CA LEU A 344 1.04 14.36 -0.26
C LEU A 344 0.95 12.99 -0.93
N HIS A 345 2.09 12.38 -1.24
CA HIS A 345 2.14 11.04 -1.79
C HIS A 345 1.72 9.97 -0.77
N ALA A 346 2.09 10.12 0.50
CA ALA A 346 1.60 9.27 1.58
C ALA A 346 0.10 9.44 1.81
N LEU A 347 -0.42 10.68 1.78
CA LEU A 347 -1.85 10.96 1.90
C LEU A 347 -2.63 10.31 0.77
N ARG A 348 -2.14 10.39 -0.47
CA ARG A 348 -2.75 9.71 -1.61
C ARG A 348 -2.85 8.20 -1.39
N LEU A 349 -1.76 7.55 -0.95
CA LEU A 349 -1.75 6.11 -0.62
C LEU A 349 -2.83 5.74 0.41
N HIS A 350 -3.11 6.64 1.36
CA HIS A 350 -4.19 6.41 2.33
C HIS A 350 -5.58 6.61 1.70
N TRP A 351 -5.77 7.65 0.88
CA TRP A 351 -7.07 7.96 0.32
C TRP A 351 -7.49 6.95 -0.74
N VAL A 352 -6.65 6.69 -1.74
CA VAL A 352 -7.03 5.90 -2.92
C VAL A 352 -6.74 4.43 -2.70
N GLU A 353 -5.57 4.08 -2.17
CA GLU A 353 -5.15 2.68 -2.08
C GLU A 353 -5.63 1.98 -0.78
N PHE A 354 -5.74 2.70 0.34
CA PHE A 354 -6.19 2.14 1.62
C PHE A 354 -7.70 2.31 1.88
N ASN A 355 -8.23 3.54 1.84
CA ASN A 355 -9.63 3.80 2.19
C ASN A 355 -10.63 3.20 1.18
N ASN A 356 -10.26 3.12 -0.10
CA ASN A 356 -11.15 2.57 -1.14
C ASN A 356 -11.56 1.10 -0.90
N LYS A 357 -10.93 0.40 0.05
CA LYS A 357 -11.20 -1.02 0.34
C LYS A 357 -12.31 -1.24 1.39
N PHE A 358 -12.59 -0.26 2.24
CA PHE A 358 -13.53 -0.44 3.35
C PHE A 358 -14.44 0.76 3.61
N TYR A 359 -14.12 1.94 3.05
CA TYR A 359 -14.82 3.18 3.32
C TYR A 359 -15.78 3.52 2.17
N GLU A 360 -17.09 3.31 2.39
CA GLU A 360 -18.15 3.56 1.40
C GLU A 360 -18.51 5.07 1.25
N GLY A 361 -18.00 5.94 2.12
CA GLY A 361 -18.08 7.41 1.95
C GLY A 361 -19.45 8.07 2.09
N SER A 362 -20.52 7.32 2.37
CA SER A 362 -21.91 7.79 2.36
C SER A 362 -22.42 8.35 3.71
N GLY A 363 -21.63 9.21 4.38
CA GLY A 363 -21.97 9.78 5.69
C GLY A 363 -22.28 11.27 5.67
N ARG A 364 -23.12 11.74 6.61
CA ARG A 364 -23.26 13.17 6.93
C ARG A 364 -22.40 13.52 8.14
N LYS A 365 -21.60 14.59 8.03
CA LYS A 365 -20.78 15.08 9.15
C LYS A 365 -21.70 15.51 10.29
N PHE A 366 -21.51 14.94 11.48
CA PHE A 366 -22.25 15.36 12.66
C PHE A 366 -21.81 16.76 13.08
N MET A 367 -22.72 17.74 12.98
CA MET A 367 -22.54 19.09 13.50
C MET A 367 -23.60 19.33 14.58
N PRO A 368 -23.24 19.25 15.87
CA PRO A 368 -24.19 19.55 16.93
C PRO A 368 -24.47 21.05 16.96
N PHE A 369 -25.69 21.42 17.32
CA PHE A 369 -26.01 22.81 17.64
C PHE A 369 -25.18 23.25 18.85
N SER A 370 -24.22 24.16 18.64
CA SER A 370 -23.32 24.64 19.68
C SER A 370 -23.05 26.13 19.50
N PHE A 371 -23.32 26.92 20.55
CA PHE A 371 -23.07 28.36 20.58
C PHE A 371 -21.60 28.71 20.33
N LYS A 372 -20.66 27.80 20.63
CA LYS A 372 -19.23 27.99 20.37
C LYS A 372 -18.88 27.91 18.88
N LEU A 373 -19.64 27.15 18.09
CA LEU A 373 -19.49 27.08 16.63
C LEU A 373 -20.07 28.34 15.97
N ILE A 374 -21.23 28.79 16.45
CA ILE A 374 -21.91 30.01 16.00
C ILE A 374 -21.04 31.25 16.24
N LEU A 375 -20.43 31.36 17.43
CA LEU A 375 -19.50 32.45 17.76
C LEU A 375 -18.21 32.44 16.93
N LYS A 376 -17.86 31.32 16.28
CA LYS A 376 -16.70 31.19 15.39
C LYS A 376 -17.03 31.46 13.92
N GLY A 377 -18.30 31.70 13.57
CA GLY A 377 -18.71 32.01 12.19
C GLY A 377 -18.49 30.87 11.19
N GLN A 378 -18.50 29.61 11.66
CA GLN A 378 -18.50 28.43 10.79
C GLN A 378 -19.95 28.01 10.48
N ASP A 379 -20.66 28.87 9.77
CA ASP A 379 -21.87 28.50 9.05
C ASP A 379 -21.47 28.36 7.58
N ASP A 380 -21.25 27.10 7.15
CA ASP A 380 -21.46 26.57 5.79
C ASP A 380 -21.16 25.06 5.76
#